data_AF-A0A951GRR2-F1
#
_entry.id   AF-A0A951GRR2-F1
#
_cell.length_a   1.000
_cell.length_b   1.000
_cell.length_c   1.000
_cell.angle_alpha   90.00
_cell.angle_beta   90.00
_cell.angle_gamma   90.00
#
_symmetry.space_group_name_H-M   'P 1'
#
loop_
_entity.id
_entity.type
_entity.pdbx_description
1 polymer ?
#
loop_
_entity_poly.entity_id
_entity_poly.type
_entity_poly.pdbx_seq_one_letter_code
_entity_poly.pdbx_strand_id
1 'polypeptide(L)'
;MTQASAEGRELGARLRERDLTAAPAALNLVESRAPGAREQTAQLLAAVSPAALGGEAGAHVVGLTGPPGVGKSSLLSRLVAGW
;
A
#
# COMPACT_ATOMS: atom_id res chain seq x y z
N MET A 1 20.49 -12.74 -13.81
CA MET A 1 19.36 -12.75 -12.85
C MET A 1 19.67 -11.79 -11.70
N THR A 2 19.64 -10.48 -11.95
CA THR A 2 20.01 -9.45 -10.95
C THR A 2 19.06 -8.27 -11.08
N GLN A 3 17.77 -8.48 -10.77
CA GLN A 3 16.75 -7.44 -10.88
C GLN A 3 15.86 -7.32 -9.62
N ALA A 4 16.27 -7.90 -8.49
CA ALA A 4 15.49 -7.82 -7.25
C ALA A 4 15.70 -6.49 -6.48
N SER A 5 16.85 -5.84 -6.60
CA SER A 5 17.20 -4.65 -5.80
C SER A 5 16.52 -3.34 -6.27
N ALA A 6 16.02 -3.29 -7.50
CA ALA A 6 15.43 -2.08 -8.08
C ALA A 6 13.94 -1.91 -7.72
N GLU A 7 13.16 -2.99 -7.69
CA GLU A 7 11.69 -2.92 -7.69
C GLU A 7 11.10 -2.28 -6.41
N GLY A 8 11.55 -2.68 -5.22
CA GLY A 8 10.96 -2.19 -3.96
C GLY A 8 11.22 -0.70 -3.72
N ARG A 9 12.47 -0.23 -3.87
CA ARG A 9 12.80 1.20 -3.72
C ARG A 9 12.14 2.06 -4.80
N GLU A 10 12.10 1.59 -6.04
CA GLU A 10 11.48 2.31 -7.15
C GLU A 10 9.97 2.48 -6.93
N LEU A 11 9.28 1.41 -6.53
CA LEU A 11 7.86 1.47 -6.16
C LEU A 11 7.64 2.45 -5.00
N GLY A 12 8.51 2.44 -3.98
CA GLY A 12 8.45 3.40 -2.88
C GLY A 12 8.66 4.86 -3.33
N ALA A 13 9.60 5.11 -4.24
CA ALA A 13 9.83 6.43 -4.81
C ALA A 13 8.62 6.96 -5.58
N ARG A 14 8.03 6.13 -6.44
CA ARG A 14 6.80 6.47 -7.20
C ARG A 14 5.61 6.75 -6.27
N LEU A 15 5.44 5.95 -5.21
CA LEU A 15 4.38 6.18 -4.23
C LEU A 15 4.54 7.52 -3.49
N ARG A 16 5.77 7.94 -3.18
CA ARG A 16 6.04 9.28 -2.60
C ARG A 16 5.63 10.41 -3.52
N GLU A 17 5.78 10.22 -4.83
CA GLU A 17 5.35 11.17 -5.86
C GLU A 17 3.84 11.12 -6.12
N ARG A 18 3.09 10.35 -5.33
CA ARG A 18 1.64 10.12 -5.47
C ARG A 18 1.25 9.44 -6.78
N ASP A 19 2.17 8.69 -7.40
CA ASP A 19 1.84 7.83 -8.53
C ASP A 19 1.05 6.60 -8.05
N LEU A 20 -0.27 6.71 -8.09
CA LEU A 20 -1.18 5.63 -7.71
C LEU A 20 -1.12 4.42 -8.64
N THR A 21 -0.54 4.55 -9.84
CA THR A 21 -0.36 3.39 -10.74
C THR A 21 0.65 2.38 -10.20
N ALA A 22 1.50 2.78 -9.24
CA ALA A 22 2.42 1.88 -8.54
C ALA A 22 1.75 1.06 -7.43
N ALA A 23 0.56 1.45 -6.95
CA ALA A 23 -0.09 0.83 -5.79
C ALA A 23 -0.38 -0.68 -5.97
N PRO A 24 -0.91 -1.18 -7.11
CA PRO A 24 -1.14 -2.60 -7.30
C PRO A 24 0.15 -3.43 -7.21
N ALA A 25 1.23 -2.95 -7.82
CA ALA A 25 2.53 -3.63 -7.80
C ALA A 25 3.14 -3.64 -6.39
N ALA A 26 3.02 -2.53 -5.64
CA ALA A 26 3.46 -2.46 -4.26
C ALA A 26 2.71 -3.44 -3.34
N LEU A 27 1.38 -3.53 -3.47
CA LEU A 27 0.57 -4.48 -2.69
C LEU A 27 0.94 -5.93 -3.01
N ASN A 28 1.09 -6.26 -4.30
CA ASN A 28 1.55 -7.58 -4.73
C ASN A 28 2.91 -7.95 -4.13
N LEU A 29 3.83 -6.99 -4.06
CA LEU A 29 5.14 -7.19 -3.46
C LEU A 29 5.04 -7.49 -1.96
N VAL A 30 4.24 -6.72 -1.23
CA VAL A 30 4.03 -6.88 0.23
C VAL A 30 3.39 -8.25 0.55
N GLU A 31 2.52 -8.76 -0.32
CA GLU A 31 1.86 -10.06 -0.16
C GLU A 31 2.71 -11.25 -0.65
N SER A 32 3.76 -10.98 -1.43
CA SER A 32 4.58 -12.01 -2.06
C SER A 32 5.35 -12.85 -1.05
N ARG A 33 5.35 -14.17 -1.28
CA ARG A 33 6.13 -15.16 -0.53
C ARG A 33 7.36 -15.65 -1.29
N ALA A 34 7.69 -15.03 -2.42
CA ALA A 34 8.84 -15.40 -3.23
C ALA A 34 10.17 -15.13 -2.49
N PRO A 35 11.25 -15.87 -2.80
CA PRO A 35 12.58 -15.55 -2.30
C PRO A 35 12.94 -14.09 -2.61
N GLY A 36 13.44 -13.36 -1.61
CA GLY A 36 13.82 -11.94 -1.75
C GLY A 36 12.69 -10.92 -1.57
N ALA A 37 11.41 -11.33 -1.60
CA ALA A 37 10.27 -10.42 -1.45
C ALA A 37 10.26 -9.66 -0.11
N ARG A 38 10.76 -10.29 0.96
CA ARG A 38 10.89 -9.64 2.28
C ARG A 38 11.89 -8.49 2.27
N GLU A 39 13.05 -8.69 1.63
CA GLU A 39 14.09 -7.68 1.48
C GLU A 39 13.57 -6.50 0.64
N GLN A 40 12.92 -6.79 -0.48
CA GLN A 40 12.28 -5.80 -1.33
C GLN A 40 11.17 -5.02 -0.62
N THR A 41 10.33 -5.72 0.18
CA THR A 41 9.30 -5.09 1.00
C THR A 41 9.92 -4.16 2.05
N ALA A 42 11.00 -4.57 2.71
CA ALA A 42 11.70 -3.70 3.66
C ALA A 42 12.23 -2.43 2.99
N GLN A 43 12.77 -2.55 1.78
CA GLN A 43 13.23 -1.41 0.98
C GLN A 43 12.09 -0.46 0.58
N LEU A 44 10.94 -1.01 0.17
CA LEU A 44 9.73 -0.24 -0.11
C LEU A 44 9.24 0.51 1.14
N LEU A 45 9.08 -0.20 2.25
CA LEU A 45 8.59 0.36 3.52
C LEU A 45 9.54 1.45 4.07
N ALA A 46 10.85 1.30 3.91
CA ALA A 46 11.81 2.33 4.28
C ALA A 46 11.58 3.63 3.48
N ALA A 47 11.32 3.51 2.18
CA ALA A 47 11.09 4.65 1.29
C ALA A 47 9.77 5.39 1.57
N VAL A 48 8.75 4.71 2.11
CA VAL A 48 7.45 5.30 2.48
C VAL A 48 7.26 5.44 3.99
N SER A 49 8.32 5.30 4.78
CA SER A 49 8.25 5.42 6.24
C SER A 49 7.93 6.86 6.66
N PRO A 50 7.30 7.08 7.84
CA PRO A 50 7.04 8.44 8.35
C PRO A 50 8.30 9.32 8.40
N ALA A 51 9.45 8.74 8.77
CA ALA A 51 10.73 9.44 8.76
C ALA A 51 11.14 9.91 7.36
N ALA A 52 10.91 9.10 6.32
CA ALA A 52 11.19 9.44 4.93
C ALA A 52 10.15 10.42 4.34
N LEU A 53 8.93 10.46 4.89
CA LEU A 53 7.84 11.31 4.45
C LEU A 53 7.72 12.64 5.23
N GLY A 54 8.47 12.81 6.32
CA GLY A 54 8.40 13.99 7.19
C GLY A 54 7.22 13.98 8.16
N GLY A 55 6.60 12.83 8.40
CA GLY A 55 5.46 12.66 9.30
C GLY A 55 4.58 11.48 8.92
N GLU A 56 3.58 11.20 9.76
CA GLU A 56 2.54 10.23 9.45
C GLU A 56 1.72 10.67 8.22
N ALA A 57 1.25 9.70 7.45
CA ALA A 57 0.35 9.98 6.34
C ALA A 57 -0.95 10.62 6.86
N GLY A 58 -1.42 11.70 6.22
CA GLY A 58 -2.63 12.42 6.60
C GLY A 58 -3.93 11.68 6.23
N ALA A 59 -4.14 10.49 6.81
CA ALA A 59 -5.31 9.65 6.55
C ALA A 59 -5.87 9.06 7.86
N HIS A 60 -7.17 8.71 7.84
CA HIS A 60 -7.84 8.01 8.94
C HIS A 60 -7.94 6.51 8.62
N VAL A 61 -7.54 5.66 9.56
CA VAL A 61 -7.71 4.20 9.46
C VAL A 61 -8.98 3.79 10.19
N VAL A 62 -9.96 3.27 9.45
CA VAL A 62 -11.27 2.86 9.99
C VAL A 62 -11.49 1.37 9.75
N GLY A 63 -11.68 0.60 10.82
CA GLY A 63 -12.07 -0.80 10.73
C GLY A 63 -13.59 -0.97 10.59
N LEU A 64 -14.04 -1.70 9.58
CA LEU A 64 -15.46 -2.01 9.37
C LEU A 64 -15.70 -3.53 9.43
N THR A 65 -16.62 -3.95 10.29
CA THR A 65 -16.96 -5.37 10.48
C THR A 65 -18.47 -5.59 10.59
N GLY A 66 -18.89 -6.86 10.49
CA GLY A 66 -20.28 -7.30 10.61
C GLY A 66 -20.55 -8.59 9.83
N PRO A 67 -21.66 -9.30 10.08
CA PRO A 67 -21.98 -10.56 9.41
C PRO A 67 -22.05 -10.43 7.88
N PRO A 68 -21.92 -11.55 7.12
CA PRO A 68 -22.27 -11.57 5.70
C PRO A 68 -23.70 -11.05 5.49
N GLY A 69 -23.93 -10.23 4.46
CA GLY A 69 -25.27 -9.70 4.15
C GLY A 69 -25.72 -8.46 4.93
N VAL A 70 -25.02 -8.00 5.97
CA VAL A 70 -25.42 -6.80 6.76
C VAL A 70 -25.34 -5.47 5.99
N GLY A 71 -24.93 -5.48 4.72
CA GLY A 71 -24.87 -4.28 3.87
C GLY A 71 -23.56 -3.48 3.94
N LYS A 72 -22.46 -4.06 4.45
CA LYS A 72 -21.14 -3.38 4.51
C LYS A 72 -20.71 -2.77 3.18
N SER A 73 -20.80 -3.52 2.08
CA SER A 73 -20.41 -3.04 0.76
C SER A 73 -21.30 -1.91 0.27
N SER A 74 -22.63 -2.01 0.47
CA SER A 74 -23.59 -0.96 0.10
C SER A 74 -23.32 0.34 0.86
N LEU A 75 -23.01 0.25 2.16
CA LEU A 75 -22.61 1.40 2.97
C LEU A 75 -21.31 2.02 2.45
N LEU A 76 -20.26 1.22 2.24
CA LEU A 76 -18.97 1.70 1.73
C LEU A 76 -19.10 2.39 0.37
N SER A 77 -19.86 1.82 -0.58
CA SER A 77 -20.09 2.43 -1.89
C SER A 77 -20.77 3.80 -1.78
N ARG A 78 -21.69 3.97 -0.82
CA ARG A 78 -22.35 5.26 -0.56
C ARG A 78 -21.42 6.28 0.10
N LEU A 79 -20.60 5.84 1.06
CA LEU A 79 -19.63 6.70 1.75
C LEU A 79 -18.55 7.22 0.80
N VAL A 80 -17.96 6.31 0.00
CA VAL A 80 -16.92 6.67 -0.98
C VAL A 80 -17.46 7.59 -2.07
N ALA A 81 -18.71 7.40 -2.53
CA ALA A 81 -19.31 8.29 -3.52
C ALA A 81 -19.61 9.71 -2.99
N GLY A 82 -19.62 9.90 -1.67
CA GLY A 82 -19.88 11.18 -1.01
C GLY A 82 -18.61 11.96 -0.61
N TRP A 83 -17.43 11.47 -0.98
CA TRP A 83 -16.11 12.05 -0.72
C TRP A 83 -15.39 12.30 -2.03
#